data_AF-A0A7X4DX12-F1
#
_entry.id   AF-A0A7X4DX12-F1
#
_cell.length_a   1.000
_cell.length_b   1.000
_cell.length_c   1.000
_cell.angle_alpha   90.00
_cell.angle_beta   90.00
_cell.angle_gamma   90.00
#
_symmetry.space_group_name_H-M   'P 1'
#
loop_
_entity.id
_entity.type
_entity.pdbx_description
1 polymer ?
#
loop_
_entity_poly.entity_id
_entity_poly.type
_entity_poly.pdbx_seq_one_letter_code
_entity_poly.pdbx_strand_id
1 'polypeptide(L)'
;PTSALAEEILTPGEGKVRALICIGSNPMAAWPDQLRTYDAMQELDLLVTLDIKMSATAKLADYVIAPKLSLEREDTTLPNEALSGVFGFAQGYPAPYAQYGPKLIDPPEGSDVIEEWEFFWGVANRMRIPLRTAWGEVDIDNKPTTSQIIEWMCEGSRIPLEEVKKYPHGHIFEDDEIRVLPKRPGSPRLDVGRAEMMAELAEVRAEPYFEGGGYREGEEFTHRLVSRRMLESYNSSGRDIPRLMRKYENKGNPAYMNPMDIAELGLAAGDMVEIESARAAIYGVVEPADDVRSGVISMAHAWGDAPTEDARVRELGSNTGRLSDTQTDYDPITGIPVMSAIPVNVRKVEDPAPVSAG
;
A
#
# COMPACT_ATOMS: atom_id res chain seq x y z
N PRO A 1 -7.17 10.06 -6.15
CA PRO A 1 -6.32 8.85 -5.94
C PRO A 1 -5.33 9.13 -4.79
N THR A 2 -4.78 8.12 -4.13
CA THR A 2 -3.78 8.34 -3.05
C THR A 2 -2.53 9.06 -3.56
N SER A 3 -2.18 8.90 -4.84
CA SER A 3 -1.08 9.62 -5.52
C SER A 3 -1.23 11.14 -5.50
N ALA A 4 -2.46 11.67 -5.40
CA ALA A 4 -2.71 13.11 -5.35
C ALA A 4 -2.73 13.65 -3.91
N LEU A 5 -2.80 12.80 -2.88
CA LEU A 5 -3.08 13.26 -1.52
C LEU A 5 -1.93 14.10 -0.94
N ALA A 6 -0.68 13.82 -1.30
CA ALA A 6 0.45 14.69 -0.93
C ALA A 6 0.32 16.09 -1.55
N GLU A 7 -0.19 16.20 -2.78
CA GLU A 7 -0.47 17.49 -3.41
C GLU A 7 -1.63 18.23 -2.73
N GLU A 8 -2.72 17.53 -2.39
CA GLU A 8 -3.87 18.12 -1.67
C GLU A 8 -3.48 18.65 -0.27
N ILE A 9 -2.49 18.03 0.37
CA ILE A 9 -1.93 18.49 1.65
C ILE A 9 -1.06 19.74 1.45
N LEU A 10 -0.21 19.75 0.42
CA LEU A 10 0.76 20.84 0.20
C LEU A 10 0.15 22.07 -0.47
N THR A 11 -0.97 21.92 -1.20
CA THR A 11 -1.57 23.01 -1.97
C THR A 11 -2.32 23.98 -1.07
N PRO A 12 -1.93 25.28 -1.01
CA PRO A 12 -2.64 26.26 -0.19
C PRO A 12 -4.05 26.56 -0.73
N GLY A 13 -5.01 26.77 0.18
CA GLY A 13 -6.36 27.17 -0.18
C GLY A 13 -7.41 26.61 0.77
N GLU A 14 -8.67 26.88 0.46
CA GLU A 14 -9.82 26.38 1.24
C GLU A 14 -9.89 24.85 1.26
N GLY A 15 -9.42 24.19 0.20
CA GLY A 15 -9.40 22.73 0.07
C GLY A 15 -8.18 22.02 0.68
N LYS A 16 -7.21 22.76 1.24
CA LYS A 16 -5.97 22.16 1.77
C LYS A 16 -6.29 21.10 2.82
N VAL A 17 -5.77 19.89 2.64
CA VAL A 17 -5.89 18.83 3.64
C VAL A 17 -4.97 19.14 4.81
N ARG A 18 -5.55 19.30 6.00
CA ARG A 18 -4.86 19.70 7.24
C ARG A 18 -4.65 18.56 8.23
N ALA A 19 -5.46 17.52 8.14
CA ALA A 19 -5.41 16.38 9.04
C ALA A 19 -5.51 15.07 8.27
N LEU A 20 -4.73 14.07 8.66
CA LEU A 20 -4.73 12.74 8.09
C LEU A 20 -4.81 11.68 9.20
N ILE A 21 -5.78 10.76 9.07
CA ILE A 21 -5.91 9.59 9.94
C ILE A 21 -5.58 8.35 9.11
N CYS A 22 -4.48 7.68 9.44
CA CYS A 22 -4.02 6.47 8.78
C CYS A 22 -4.42 5.24 9.60
N ILE A 23 -5.17 4.31 9.00
CA ILE A 23 -5.56 3.04 9.63
C ILE A 23 -4.83 1.90 8.92
N GLY A 24 -3.95 1.18 9.63
CA GLY A 24 -3.19 0.06 9.06
C GLY A 24 -2.39 0.41 7.81
N SER A 25 -2.01 1.69 7.67
CA SER A 25 -1.47 2.28 6.44
C SER A 25 -0.11 2.92 6.70
N ASN A 26 0.81 2.78 5.74
CA ASN A 26 2.15 3.37 5.82
C ASN A 26 2.47 4.22 4.57
N PRO A 27 1.83 5.39 4.39
CA PRO A 27 2.08 6.35 3.31
C PRO A 27 3.56 6.56 2.96
N MET A 28 4.43 6.75 3.96
CA MET A 28 5.86 6.98 3.76
C MET A 28 6.60 5.85 3.04
N ALA A 29 6.07 4.64 3.06
CA ALA A 29 6.61 3.50 2.31
C ALA A 29 5.80 3.17 1.04
N ALA A 30 4.49 3.44 1.05
CA ALA A 30 3.56 2.93 0.04
C ALA A 30 3.18 3.94 -1.04
N TRP A 31 3.23 5.25 -0.76
CA TRP A 31 2.85 6.26 -1.74
C TRP A 31 4.00 6.55 -2.73
N PRO A 32 3.68 6.91 -3.98
CA PRO A 32 4.66 7.42 -4.93
C PRO A 32 5.16 8.81 -4.50
N ASP A 33 6.27 9.25 -5.07
CA ASP A 33 6.95 10.51 -4.77
C ASP A 33 7.20 10.67 -3.26
N GLN A 34 8.11 9.84 -2.75
CA GLN A 34 8.40 9.80 -1.31
C GLN A 34 8.81 11.17 -0.76
N LEU A 35 9.55 11.98 -1.53
CA LEU A 35 10.00 13.30 -1.08
C LEU A 35 8.80 14.21 -0.85
N ARG A 36 7.88 14.28 -1.81
CA ARG A 36 6.65 15.06 -1.67
C ARG A 36 5.75 14.52 -0.56
N THR A 37 5.70 13.20 -0.40
CA THR A 37 4.98 12.56 0.71
C THR A 37 5.58 12.95 2.06
N TYR A 38 6.90 12.99 2.18
CA TYR A 38 7.59 13.41 3.40
C TYR A 38 7.27 14.86 3.76
N ASP A 39 7.39 15.78 2.79
CA ASP A 39 7.03 17.18 2.98
C ASP A 39 5.56 17.33 3.40
N ALA A 40 4.65 16.57 2.75
CA ALA A 40 3.23 16.57 3.09
C ALA A 40 2.98 16.10 4.53
N MET A 41 3.63 15.02 4.98
CA MET A 41 3.47 14.54 6.36
C MET A 41 3.94 15.58 7.39
N GLN A 42 4.99 16.37 7.08
CA GLN A 42 5.49 17.44 7.95
C GLN A 42 4.58 18.68 7.99
N GLU A 43 3.82 18.92 6.93
CA GLU A 43 2.95 20.11 6.79
C GLU A 43 1.56 19.92 7.40
N LEU A 44 1.15 18.68 7.71
CA LEU A 44 -0.11 18.39 8.39
C LEU A 44 -0.16 19.06 9.77
N ASP A 45 -1.31 19.62 10.13
CA ASP A 45 -1.57 20.09 11.50
C ASP A 45 -1.89 18.93 12.46
N LEU A 46 -2.28 17.78 11.91
CA LEU A 46 -2.59 16.57 12.66
C LEU A 46 -2.38 15.31 11.81
N LEU A 47 -1.41 14.48 12.20
CA LEU A 47 -1.24 13.13 11.69
C LEU A 47 -1.51 12.12 12.81
N VAL A 48 -2.52 11.27 12.62
CA VAL A 48 -2.86 10.18 13.54
C VAL A 48 -2.66 8.85 12.83
N THR A 49 -1.92 7.93 13.44
CA THR A 49 -1.69 6.59 12.87
C THR A 49 -2.19 5.51 13.82
N LEU A 50 -3.09 4.66 13.34
CA LEU A 50 -3.47 3.40 13.98
C LEU A 50 -2.63 2.29 13.34
N ASP A 51 -1.57 1.86 14.04
CA ASP A 51 -0.58 0.93 13.49
C ASP A 51 -0.08 -0.03 14.58
N ILE A 52 0.18 -1.27 14.20
CA ILE A 52 0.65 -2.33 15.10
C ILE A 52 2.14 -2.19 15.45
N LYS A 53 2.82 -1.25 14.77
CA LYS A 53 4.24 -0.97 14.96
C LYS A 53 4.56 0.48 14.63
N MET A 54 5.72 0.91 15.08
CA MET A 54 6.28 2.24 14.76
C MET A 54 6.80 2.26 13.31
N SER A 55 5.88 2.32 12.35
CA SER A 55 6.18 2.43 10.92
C SER A 55 6.82 3.78 10.55
N ALA A 56 7.35 3.89 9.34
CA ALA A 56 7.94 5.14 8.83
C ALA A 56 6.94 6.32 8.90
N THR A 57 5.65 6.05 8.68
CA THR A 57 4.60 7.07 8.83
C THR A 57 4.30 7.33 10.31
N ALA A 58 4.20 6.30 11.15
CA ALA A 58 3.94 6.47 12.58
C ALA A 58 5.02 7.29 13.30
N LYS A 59 6.28 7.22 12.86
CA LYS A 59 7.38 8.05 13.39
C LYS A 59 7.19 9.56 13.16
N LEU A 60 6.36 9.94 12.20
CA LEU A 60 6.02 11.33 11.88
C LEU A 60 4.69 11.78 12.50
N ALA A 61 3.95 10.87 13.14
CA ALA A 61 2.61 11.14 13.64
C ALA A 61 2.62 11.90 14.98
N ASP A 62 1.64 12.79 15.16
CA ASP A 62 1.38 13.44 16.44
C ASP A 62 0.84 12.43 17.47
N TYR A 63 0.02 11.48 17.00
CA TYR A 63 -0.56 10.42 17.82
C TYR A 63 -0.45 9.07 17.14
N VAL A 64 0.13 8.11 17.86
CA VAL A 64 0.15 6.71 17.48
C VAL A 64 -0.78 5.93 18.40
N ILE A 65 -1.75 5.24 17.81
CA ILE A 65 -2.74 4.44 18.51
C ILE A 65 -2.47 2.97 18.17
N ALA A 66 -2.17 2.15 19.18
CA ALA A 66 -1.90 0.74 18.97
C ALA A 66 -3.23 -0.04 18.88
N PRO A 67 -3.52 -0.70 17.75
CA PRO A 67 -4.74 -1.48 17.61
C PRO A 67 -4.55 -2.89 18.21
N LYS A 68 -5.66 -3.51 18.65
CA LYS A 68 -5.70 -4.95 18.95
C LYS A 68 -5.39 -5.77 17.70
N LEU A 69 -4.66 -6.86 17.87
CA LEU A 69 -4.39 -7.82 16.81
C LEU A 69 -5.56 -8.78 16.58
N SER A 70 -5.55 -9.48 15.44
CA SER A 70 -6.64 -10.36 15.00
C SER A 70 -7.01 -11.48 15.98
N LEU A 71 -6.10 -11.91 16.85
CA LEU A 71 -6.37 -12.95 17.85
C LEU A 71 -6.91 -12.39 19.19
N GLU A 72 -6.85 -11.08 19.37
CA GLU A 72 -7.17 -10.36 20.61
C GLU A 72 -8.60 -9.82 20.64
N ARG A 73 -9.33 -9.95 19.52
CA ARG A 73 -10.70 -9.47 19.33
C ARG A 73 -11.54 -10.50 18.58
N GLU A 74 -12.86 -10.31 18.65
CA GLU A 74 -13.79 -11.01 17.76
C GLU A 74 -13.67 -10.45 16.34
N ASP A 75 -13.91 -11.29 15.33
CA ASP A 75 -13.91 -10.86 13.94
C ASP A 75 -14.85 -11.72 13.08
N THR A 76 -15.10 -11.27 11.86
CA THR A 76 -15.84 -12.00 10.83
C THR A 76 -15.14 -11.89 9.49
N THR A 77 -15.32 -12.88 8.63
CA THR A 77 -14.81 -12.86 7.26
C THR A 77 -15.55 -11.88 6.34
N LEU A 78 -16.64 -11.25 6.81
CA LEU A 78 -17.47 -10.37 6.00
C LEU A 78 -16.69 -9.29 5.21
N PRO A 79 -15.67 -8.58 5.77
CA PRO A 79 -14.86 -7.65 4.98
C PRO A 79 -14.15 -8.31 3.79
N ASN A 80 -13.67 -9.55 3.95
CA ASN A 80 -13.04 -10.32 2.87
C ASN A 80 -14.08 -10.87 1.89
N GLU A 81 -15.26 -11.28 2.37
CA GLU A 81 -16.39 -11.70 1.53
C GLU A 81 -16.86 -10.57 0.62
N ALA A 82 -16.86 -9.33 1.12
CA ALA A 82 -17.25 -8.14 0.37
C ALA A 82 -16.27 -7.76 -0.76
N LEU A 83 -15.02 -8.24 -0.73
CA LEU A 83 -14.04 -7.95 -1.79
C LEU A 83 -14.52 -8.42 -3.16
N SER A 84 -15.21 -9.56 -3.22
CA SER A 84 -15.79 -10.12 -4.46
C SER A 84 -16.84 -9.21 -5.10
N GLY A 85 -17.52 -8.39 -4.29
CA GLY A 85 -18.53 -7.43 -4.75
C GLY A 85 -17.99 -6.03 -5.02
N VAL A 86 -17.00 -5.57 -4.25
CA VAL A 86 -16.51 -4.18 -4.28
C VAL A 86 -15.34 -3.97 -5.24
N PHE A 87 -14.40 -4.92 -5.33
CA PHE A 87 -13.17 -4.78 -6.11
C PHE A 87 -13.12 -5.70 -7.35
N GLY A 88 -14.20 -6.46 -7.59
CA GLY A 88 -14.41 -7.27 -8.79
C GLY A 88 -14.52 -8.77 -8.49
N PHE A 89 -15.16 -9.51 -9.42
CA PHE A 89 -15.49 -10.93 -9.30
C PHE A 89 -14.30 -11.90 -9.08
N ALA A 90 -13.06 -11.42 -9.14
CA ALA A 90 -11.83 -12.21 -8.98
C ALA A 90 -11.10 -11.96 -7.63
N GLN A 91 -11.64 -11.12 -6.75
CA GLN A 91 -11.12 -10.91 -5.40
C GLN A 91 -12.04 -11.56 -4.36
N GLY A 92 -11.53 -11.96 -3.21
CA GLY A 92 -12.32 -12.63 -2.15
C GLY A 92 -12.39 -14.16 -2.27
N TYR A 93 -13.39 -14.78 -1.62
CA TYR A 93 -13.56 -16.24 -1.63
C TYR A 93 -14.29 -16.71 -2.91
N PRO A 94 -13.85 -17.79 -3.57
CA PRO A 94 -14.48 -18.32 -4.79
C PRO A 94 -15.78 -19.09 -4.53
N ALA A 95 -16.13 -19.29 -3.26
CA ALA A 95 -17.31 -20.00 -2.80
C ALA A 95 -17.96 -19.16 -1.68
N PRO A 96 -19.26 -19.33 -1.40
CA PRO A 96 -19.98 -18.67 -0.31
C PRO A 96 -19.48 -19.17 1.06
N TYR A 97 -18.27 -18.75 1.41
CA TYR A 97 -17.58 -19.07 2.64
C TYR A 97 -17.82 -17.97 3.66
N ALA A 98 -18.16 -18.35 4.89
CA ALA A 98 -18.18 -17.43 6.01
C ALA A 98 -17.61 -18.09 7.26
N GLN A 99 -17.00 -17.26 8.11
CA GLN A 99 -16.48 -17.63 9.42
C GLN A 99 -16.68 -16.48 10.40
N TYR A 100 -17.06 -16.85 11.62
CA TYR A 100 -16.94 -16.01 12.81
C TYR A 100 -15.72 -16.46 13.61
N GLY A 101 -14.84 -15.53 13.94
CA GLY A 101 -13.67 -15.76 14.78
C GLY A 101 -13.89 -15.21 16.18
N PRO A 102 -13.91 -16.04 17.24
CA PRO A 102 -13.94 -15.53 18.61
C PRO A 102 -12.57 -14.96 18.99
N LYS A 103 -12.55 -14.07 19.98
CA LYS A 103 -11.31 -13.70 20.68
C LYS A 103 -10.62 -14.95 21.23
N LEU A 104 -9.33 -15.12 20.93
CA LEU A 104 -8.56 -16.31 21.33
C LEU A 104 -7.60 -16.03 22.48
N ILE A 105 -7.04 -14.83 22.54
CA ILE A 105 -6.08 -14.42 23.58
C ILE A 105 -6.45 -13.04 24.10
N ASP A 106 -6.03 -12.75 25.34
CA ASP A 106 -6.01 -11.38 25.84
C ASP A 106 -4.79 -10.64 25.28
N PRO A 107 -4.87 -9.32 25.05
CA PRO A 107 -3.69 -8.50 24.84
C PRO A 107 -2.68 -8.68 25.98
N PRO A 108 -1.37 -8.45 25.74
CA PRO A 108 -0.36 -8.55 26.79
C PRO A 108 -0.71 -7.67 28.00
N GLU A 109 -0.43 -8.18 29.21
CA GLU A 109 -0.71 -7.47 30.46
C GLU A 109 -0.08 -6.07 30.46
N GLY A 110 -0.87 -5.06 30.82
CA GLY A 110 -0.44 -3.65 30.84
C GLY A 110 -0.53 -2.91 29.50
N SER A 111 -0.95 -3.57 28.42
CA SER A 111 -1.18 -2.91 27.12
C SER A 111 -2.44 -2.05 27.15
N ASP A 112 -2.40 -0.89 26.49
CA ASP A 112 -3.52 0.05 26.33
C ASP A 112 -4.13 0.00 24.91
N VAL A 113 -4.00 -1.15 24.25
CA VAL A 113 -4.52 -1.38 22.90
C VAL A 113 -6.04 -1.32 22.82
N ILE A 114 -6.55 -0.78 21.73
CA ILE A 114 -7.99 -0.65 21.45
C ILE A 114 -8.31 -1.20 20.07
N GLU A 115 -9.57 -1.48 19.76
CA GLU A 115 -9.97 -1.72 18.37
C GLU A 115 -10.12 -0.40 17.61
N GLU A 116 -9.88 -0.41 16.31
CA GLU A 116 -9.83 0.81 15.50
C GLU A 116 -11.16 1.57 15.51
N TRP A 117 -12.29 0.86 15.57
CA TRP A 117 -13.61 1.48 15.70
C TRP A 117 -13.79 2.23 17.03
N GLU A 118 -13.10 1.80 18.10
CA GLU A 118 -13.17 2.45 19.42
C GLU A 118 -12.55 3.85 19.37
N PHE A 119 -11.54 4.06 18.53
CA PHE A 119 -10.95 5.37 18.27
C PHE A 119 -11.98 6.31 17.66
N PHE A 120 -12.67 5.89 16.57
CA PHE A 120 -13.67 6.72 15.91
C PHE A 120 -14.88 7.02 16.81
N TRP A 121 -15.35 6.02 17.56
CA TRP A 121 -16.39 6.24 18.58
C TRP A 121 -15.93 7.25 19.64
N GLY A 122 -14.68 7.11 20.12
CA GLY A 122 -14.11 7.99 21.14
C GLY A 122 -13.97 9.44 20.69
N VAL A 123 -13.59 9.67 19.42
CA VAL A 123 -13.57 10.99 18.80
C VAL A 123 -15.00 11.53 18.67
N ALA A 124 -15.92 10.71 18.16
CA ALA A 124 -17.31 11.10 17.95
C ALA A 124 -18.02 11.53 19.24
N ASN A 125 -17.87 10.73 20.30
CA ASN A 125 -18.39 11.01 21.64
C ASN A 125 -17.84 12.32 22.22
N ARG A 126 -16.53 12.58 22.12
CA ARG A 126 -15.90 13.79 22.66
C ARG A 126 -16.28 15.04 21.87
N MET A 127 -16.32 14.94 20.55
CA MET A 127 -16.67 16.05 19.65
C MET A 127 -18.18 16.26 19.53
N ARG A 128 -18.99 15.33 20.03
CA ARG A 128 -20.45 15.32 19.91
C ARG A 128 -20.91 15.37 18.44
N ILE A 129 -20.22 14.61 17.60
CA ILE A 129 -20.57 14.45 16.18
C ILE A 129 -21.31 13.12 15.98
N PRO A 130 -22.38 13.07 15.16
CA PRO A 130 -23.05 11.82 14.83
C PRO A 130 -22.10 10.84 14.14
N LEU A 131 -22.09 9.59 14.59
CA LEU A 131 -21.30 8.52 13.98
C LEU A 131 -22.22 7.66 13.11
N ARG A 132 -22.11 7.82 11.79
CA ARG A 132 -22.92 7.08 10.80
C ARG A 132 -22.04 6.11 10.03
N THR A 133 -22.52 4.88 9.90
CA THR A 133 -21.87 3.79 9.16
C THR A 133 -22.74 3.35 7.99
N ALA A 134 -22.21 2.47 7.13
CA ALA A 134 -22.98 1.87 6.04
C ALA A 134 -24.18 1.03 6.53
N TRP A 135 -24.17 0.61 7.79
CA TRP A 135 -25.17 -0.29 8.38
C TRP A 135 -26.09 0.41 9.40
N GLY A 136 -25.86 1.69 9.69
CA GLY A 136 -26.70 2.45 10.62
C GLY A 136 -25.96 3.53 11.40
N GLU A 137 -26.71 4.22 12.26
CA GLU A 137 -26.20 5.23 13.19
C GLU A 137 -25.76 4.58 14.51
N VAL A 138 -24.55 4.88 14.96
CA VAL A 138 -23.96 4.35 16.19
C VAL A 138 -24.22 5.33 17.32
N ASP A 139 -24.73 4.81 18.44
CA ASP A 139 -24.95 5.59 19.65
C ASP A 139 -23.61 6.12 20.20
N ILE A 140 -23.49 7.44 20.27
CA ILE A 140 -22.27 8.09 20.77
C ILE A 140 -22.27 8.23 22.29
N ASP A 141 -23.39 8.08 22.99
CA ASP A 141 -23.48 8.16 24.44
C ASP A 141 -23.27 6.79 25.10
N ASN A 142 -23.62 5.71 24.39
CA ASN A 142 -23.44 4.34 24.85
C ASN A 142 -22.48 3.58 23.93
N LYS A 143 -21.25 3.36 24.39
CA LYS A 143 -20.23 2.64 23.63
C LYS A 143 -20.70 1.21 23.31
N PRO A 144 -20.76 0.80 22.03
CA PRO A 144 -21.13 -0.56 21.68
C PRO A 144 -20.02 -1.56 22.04
N THR A 145 -20.32 -2.85 22.01
CA THR A 145 -19.34 -3.93 22.04
C THR A 145 -18.96 -4.35 20.62
N THR A 146 -17.82 -5.03 20.46
CA THR A 146 -17.41 -5.63 19.17
C THR A 146 -18.48 -6.58 18.64
N SER A 147 -19.09 -7.42 19.49
CA SER A 147 -20.15 -8.33 19.08
C SER A 147 -21.37 -7.58 18.51
N GLN A 148 -21.76 -6.45 19.12
CA GLN A 148 -22.85 -5.62 18.59
C GLN A 148 -22.51 -5.01 17.22
N ILE A 149 -21.26 -4.55 17.04
CA ILE A 149 -20.79 -4.05 15.74
C ILE A 149 -20.87 -5.15 14.68
N ILE A 150 -20.40 -6.36 14.98
CA ILE A 150 -20.46 -7.51 14.06
C ILE A 150 -21.91 -7.88 13.75
N GLU A 151 -22.81 -7.88 14.74
CA GLU A 151 -24.23 -8.13 14.54
C GLU A 151 -24.86 -7.13 13.56
N TRP A 152 -24.58 -5.83 13.70
CA TRP A 152 -25.05 -4.80 12.77
C TRP A 152 -24.44 -4.96 11.38
N MET A 153 -23.15 -5.28 11.28
CA MET A 153 -22.49 -5.54 10.00
C MET A 153 -23.12 -6.71 9.24
N CYS A 154 -23.51 -7.75 9.96
CA CYS A 154 -24.13 -8.95 9.40
C CYS A 154 -25.65 -8.85 9.26
N GLU A 155 -26.26 -7.71 9.59
CA GLU A 155 -27.70 -7.52 9.45
C GLU A 155 -28.10 -7.60 7.96
N GLY A 156 -29.11 -8.41 7.66
CA GLY A 156 -29.56 -8.63 6.28
C GLY A 156 -28.69 -9.59 5.45
N SER A 157 -27.64 -10.18 6.03
CA SER A 157 -26.89 -11.26 5.39
C SER A 157 -27.79 -12.44 5.02
N ARG A 158 -27.54 -13.03 3.84
CA ARG A 158 -28.30 -14.20 3.34
C ARG A 158 -28.20 -15.40 4.30
N ILE A 159 -27.02 -15.61 4.86
CA ILE A 159 -26.77 -16.58 5.92
C ILE A 159 -26.71 -15.81 7.25
N PRO A 160 -27.60 -16.08 8.21
CA PRO A 160 -27.59 -15.40 9.51
C PRO A 160 -26.29 -15.66 10.30
N LEU A 161 -25.80 -14.66 11.02
CA LEU A 161 -24.58 -14.76 11.84
C LEU A 161 -24.65 -15.92 12.86
N GLU A 162 -25.81 -16.15 13.47
CA GLU A 162 -26.01 -17.27 14.41
C GLU A 162 -25.92 -18.65 13.75
N GLU A 163 -26.19 -18.76 12.45
CA GLU A 163 -25.91 -19.97 11.68
C GLU A 163 -24.41 -20.13 11.45
N VAL A 164 -23.72 -19.05 11.03
CA VAL A 164 -22.27 -19.05 10.81
C VAL A 164 -21.51 -19.45 12.07
N LYS A 165 -21.90 -18.95 13.25
CA LYS A 165 -21.29 -19.28 14.55
C LYS A 165 -21.32 -20.76 14.92
N LYS A 166 -22.20 -21.57 14.30
CA LYS A 166 -22.23 -23.04 14.50
C LYS A 166 -21.00 -23.74 13.89
N TYR A 167 -20.25 -23.05 13.03
CA TYR A 167 -19.11 -23.59 12.30
C TYR A 167 -17.81 -22.86 12.71
N PRO A 168 -17.15 -23.27 13.81
CA PRO A 168 -16.00 -22.54 14.37
C PRO A 168 -14.75 -22.50 13.46
N HIS A 169 -14.67 -23.40 12.46
CA HIS A 169 -13.59 -23.44 11.47
C HIS A 169 -14.00 -22.85 10.11
N GLY A 170 -15.12 -22.11 10.09
CA GLY A 170 -15.75 -21.62 8.87
C GLY A 170 -16.49 -22.72 8.11
N HIS A 171 -17.34 -22.30 7.18
CA HIS A 171 -18.13 -23.22 6.36
C HIS A 171 -18.40 -22.62 4.98
N ILE A 172 -18.53 -23.51 3.98
CA ILE A 172 -19.06 -23.14 2.67
C ILE A 172 -20.56 -23.42 2.72
N PHE A 173 -21.36 -22.38 2.58
CA PHE A 173 -22.82 -22.48 2.66
C PHE A 173 -23.41 -22.79 1.29
N GLU A 174 -24.60 -23.39 1.26
CA GLU A 174 -25.39 -23.38 0.04
C GLU A 174 -25.91 -21.97 -0.18
N ASP A 175 -25.62 -21.42 -1.36
CA ASP A 175 -26.07 -20.09 -1.77
C ASP A 175 -26.84 -20.24 -3.08
N ASP A 176 -28.01 -19.61 -3.13
CA ASP A 176 -28.83 -19.62 -4.33
C ASP A 176 -28.03 -19.07 -5.51
N GLU A 177 -28.12 -19.75 -6.65
CA GLU A 177 -27.36 -19.47 -7.85
C GLU A 177 -27.46 -17.98 -8.24
N ILE A 178 -26.32 -17.31 -8.44
CA ILE A 178 -26.29 -15.93 -8.96
C ILE A 178 -26.86 -15.96 -10.38
N ARG A 179 -28.13 -15.59 -10.51
CA ARG A 179 -28.83 -15.55 -11.80
C ARG A 179 -28.65 -14.20 -12.46
N VAL A 180 -28.05 -14.20 -13.66
CA VAL A 180 -28.05 -13.03 -14.53
C VAL A 180 -29.49 -12.78 -14.99
N LEU A 181 -30.10 -11.71 -14.46
CA LEU A 181 -31.46 -11.33 -14.82
C LEU A 181 -31.51 -10.74 -16.23
N PRO A 182 -32.69 -10.78 -16.90
CA PRO A 182 -32.88 -10.08 -18.16
C PRO A 182 -32.53 -8.59 -18.04
N LYS A 183 -32.02 -8.01 -19.13
CA LYS A 183 -31.75 -6.57 -19.23
C LYS A 183 -33.00 -5.76 -18.84
N ARG A 184 -32.87 -4.82 -17.92
CA ARG A 184 -33.97 -3.89 -17.57
C ARG A 184 -34.29 -2.98 -18.78
N PRO A 185 -35.57 -2.69 -19.06
CA PRO A 185 -35.95 -1.74 -20.11
C PRO A 185 -35.23 -0.40 -19.93
N GLY A 186 -34.67 0.15 -21.02
CA GLY A 186 -33.95 1.41 -20.97
C GLY A 186 -32.51 1.35 -20.44
N SER A 187 -32.00 0.18 -20.00
CA SER A 187 -30.60 0.10 -19.57
C SER A 187 -29.64 0.50 -20.70
N PRO A 188 -28.60 1.31 -20.41
CA PRO A 188 -27.58 1.64 -21.39
C PRO A 188 -26.83 0.38 -21.81
N ARG A 189 -26.14 0.44 -22.95
CA ARG A 189 -25.15 -0.57 -23.33
C ARG A 189 -23.79 -0.06 -22.89
N LEU A 190 -22.91 -0.97 -22.48
CA LEU A 190 -21.49 -0.65 -22.31
C LEU A 190 -20.94 -0.23 -23.67
N ASP A 191 -20.34 0.95 -23.73
CA ASP A 191 -19.56 1.38 -24.89
C ASP A 191 -18.15 0.79 -24.78
N VAL A 192 -17.92 -0.30 -25.54
CA VAL A 192 -16.66 -1.06 -25.49
C VAL A 192 -15.50 -0.30 -26.16
N GLY A 193 -15.81 0.71 -26.98
CA GLY A 193 -14.83 1.46 -27.77
C GLY A 193 -15.04 2.96 -27.65
N ARG A 194 -15.25 3.44 -26.42
CA ARG A 194 -15.41 4.88 -26.13
C ARG A 194 -14.28 5.65 -26.83
N ALA A 195 -14.65 6.68 -27.59
CA ALA A 195 -13.76 7.32 -28.56
C ALA A 195 -12.42 7.77 -27.97
N GLU A 196 -12.43 8.26 -26.73
CA GLU A 196 -11.26 8.72 -25.98
C GLU A 196 -10.29 7.58 -25.67
N MET A 197 -10.78 6.40 -25.28
CA MET A 197 -9.94 5.22 -25.06
C MET A 197 -9.33 4.74 -26.39
N MET A 198 -10.11 4.77 -27.47
CA MET A 198 -9.62 4.38 -28.80
C MET A 198 -8.58 5.36 -29.36
N ALA A 199 -8.71 6.65 -29.04
CA ALA A 199 -7.73 7.67 -29.39
C ALA A 199 -6.42 7.44 -28.62
N GLU A 200 -6.49 7.24 -27.30
CA GLU A 200 -5.32 6.93 -26.46
C GLU A 200 -4.60 5.65 -26.93
N LEU A 201 -5.33 4.58 -27.25
CA LEU A 201 -4.73 3.37 -27.82
C LEU A 201 -4.02 3.63 -29.16
N ALA A 202 -4.51 4.57 -29.97
CA ALA A 202 -3.85 4.96 -31.21
C ALA A 202 -2.58 5.78 -30.95
N GLU A 203 -2.58 6.63 -29.92
CA GLU A 203 -1.40 7.35 -29.44
C GLU A 203 -0.33 6.38 -28.94
N VAL A 204 -0.67 5.47 -28.02
CA VAL A 204 0.24 4.43 -27.50
C VAL A 204 0.82 3.57 -28.63
N ARG A 205 0.00 3.22 -29.64
CA ARG A 205 0.48 2.47 -30.80
C ARG A 205 1.49 3.25 -31.64
N ALA A 206 1.39 4.57 -31.67
CA ALA A 206 2.28 5.45 -32.43
C ALA A 206 3.54 5.84 -31.66
N GLU A 207 3.63 5.52 -30.36
CA GLU A 207 4.80 5.81 -29.55
C GLU A 207 6.06 5.14 -30.12
N PRO A 208 7.17 5.89 -30.25
CA PRO A 208 8.43 5.34 -30.69
C PRO A 208 9.01 4.38 -29.64
N TYR A 209 9.71 3.36 -30.12
CA TYR A 209 10.55 2.52 -29.27
C TYR A 209 11.96 3.11 -29.23
N PHE A 210 12.45 3.40 -28.03
CA PHE A 210 13.82 3.83 -27.80
C PHE A 210 14.70 2.66 -27.39
N GLU A 211 15.97 2.70 -27.81
CA GLU A 211 17.00 1.82 -27.25
C GLU A 211 17.36 2.31 -25.84
N GLY A 212 17.62 1.40 -24.90
CA GLY A 212 17.88 1.71 -23.50
C GLY A 212 16.61 1.77 -22.62
N GLY A 213 16.70 2.53 -21.54
CA GLY A 213 15.70 2.61 -20.48
C GLY A 213 14.68 3.75 -20.63
N GLY A 214 14.96 4.77 -21.45
CA GLY A 214 14.10 5.94 -21.63
C GLY A 214 12.77 5.67 -22.34
N TYR A 215 11.85 6.62 -22.23
CA TYR A 215 10.58 6.68 -22.95
C TYR A 215 10.46 7.89 -23.88
N ARG A 216 11.42 8.82 -23.86
CA ARG A 216 11.39 10.03 -24.68
C ARG A 216 12.71 10.27 -25.40
N GLU A 217 12.63 11.03 -26.50
CA GLU A 217 13.81 11.43 -27.26
C GLU A 217 14.74 12.29 -26.39
N GLY A 218 16.03 11.94 -26.36
CA GLY A 218 17.04 12.62 -25.55
C GLY A 218 17.16 12.12 -24.11
N GLU A 219 16.32 11.18 -23.66
CA GLU A 219 16.51 10.52 -22.37
C GLU A 219 17.64 9.47 -22.45
N GLU A 220 18.73 9.69 -21.71
CA GLU A 220 19.89 8.78 -21.64
C GLU A 220 19.81 7.85 -20.41
N PHE A 221 18.68 7.17 -20.23
CA PHE A 221 18.55 6.13 -19.21
C PHE A 221 19.00 4.77 -19.74
N THR A 222 19.76 4.04 -18.94
CA THR A 222 20.31 2.73 -19.31
C THR A 222 19.41 1.57 -18.89
N HIS A 223 18.66 1.73 -17.80
CA HIS A 223 17.85 0.67 -17.21
C HIS A 223 16.41 1.13 -16.94
N ARG A 224 15.53 0.16 -16.67
CA ARG A 224 14.21 0.41 -16.08
C ARG A 224 14.07 -0.34 -14.76
N LEU A 225 13.60 0.35 -13.71
CA LEU A 225 13.30 -0.26 -12.43
C LEU A 225 11.87 -0.78 -12.40
N VAL A 226 11.71 -2.08 -12.16
CA VAL A 226 10.41 -2.75 -12.05
C VAL A 226 10.13 -3.22 -10.63
N SER A 227 8.85 -3.22 -10.26
CA SER A 227 8.43 -3.69 -8.94
C SER A 227 8.61 -5.20 -8.78
N ARG A 228 9.03 -5.63 -7.58
CA ARG A 228 9.16 -7.02 -7.16
C ARG A 228 8.24 -7.31 -5.98
N ARG A 229 7.77 -8.55 -5.89
CA ARG A 229 7.21 -9.13 -4.65
C ARG A 229 8.22 -10.06 -4.02
N MET A 230 8.34 -10.00 -2.70
CA MET A 230 9.18 -10.89 -1.90
C MET A 230 8.26 -11.81 -1.10
N LEU A 231 8.54 -13.11 -1.06
CA LEU A 231 7.72 -14.08 -0.32
C LEU A 231 7.74 -13.82 1.19
N GLU A 232 8.80 -13.18 1.66
CA GLU A 232 9.09 -12.96 3.07
C GLU A 232 8.39 -11.73 3.66
N SER A 233 7.83 -10.85 2.81
CA SER A 233 7.15 -9.63 3.26
C SER A 233 5.85 -9.39 2.49
N TYR A 234 4.86 -8.81 3.16
CA TYR A 234 3.64 -8.33 2.53
C TYR A 234 3.64 -6.80 2.57
N ASN A 235 3.98 -6.17 1.45
CA ASN A 235 4.26 -4.73 1.40
C ASN A 235 5.28 -4.38 2.50
N SER A 236 4.98 -3.43 3.38
CA SER A 236 5.85 -3.02 4.49
C SER A 236 5.76 -3.91 5.75
N SER A 237 4.96 -4.99 5.72
CA SER A 237 4.73 -5.90 6.87
C SER A 237 5.63 -7.14 6.82
N GLY A 238 6.06 -7.61 8.00
CA GLY A 238 6.92 -8.79 8.15
C GLY A 238 8.44 -8.51 8.11
N ARG A 239 8.85 -7.29 7.76
CA ARG A 239 10.27 -6.85 7.70
C ARG A 239 10.99 -6.90 9.06
N ASP A 240 10.23 -6.79 10.14
CA ASP A 240 10.69 -6.79 11.52
C ASP A 240 10.76 -8.20 12.13
N ILE A 241 10.36 -9.24 11.39
CA ILE A 241 10.41 -10.63 11.85
C ILE A 241 11.73 -11.26 11.39
N PRO A 242 12.73 -11.47 12.27
CA PRO A 242 14.08 -11.88 11.85
C PRO A 242 14.11 -13.22 11.11
N ARG A 243 13.19 -14.12 11.44
CA ARG A 243 13.08 -15.42 10.77
C ARG A 243 12.65 -15.29 9.31
N LEU A 244 11.78 -14.33 8.98
CA LEU A 244 11.37 -14.07 7.60
C LEU A 244 12.50 -13.37 6.84
N MET A 245 13.17 -12.40 7.47
CA MET A 245 14.19 -11.58 6.80
C MET A 245 15.60 -12.16 6.75
N ARG A 246 15.84 -13.36 7.28
CA ARG A 246 17.18 -13.98 7.34
C ARG A 246 17.92 -13.97 5.99
N LYS A 247 17.23 -14.15 4.87
CA LYS A 247 17.84 -14.15 3.52
C LYS A 247 18.34 -12.76 3.08
N TYR A 248 17.78 -11.70 3.66
CA TYR A 248 18.03 -10.31 3.30
C TYR A 248 18.74 -9.52 4.41
N GLU A 249 19.33 -10.23 5.38
CA GLU A 249 20.16 -9.61 6.40
C GLU A 249 21.27 -8.79 5.74
N ASN A 250 21.34 -7.49 6.07
CA ASN A 250 22.24 -6.50 5.48
C ASN A 250 22.06 -6.23 3.97
N LYS A 251 20.91 -6.59 3.40
CA LYS A 251 20.58 -6.38 1.97
C LYS A 251 19.38 -5.45 1.73
N GLY A 252 18.63 -5.06 2.77
CA GLY A 252 17.39 -4.29 2.62
C GLY A 252 16.42 -4.96 1.63
N ASN A 253 15.91 -4.18 0.66
CA ASN A 253 15.30 -4.67 -0.59
C ASN A 253 16.34 -4.64 -1.72
N PRO A 254 16.94 -5.78 -2.10
CA PRO A 254 18.05 -5.78 -3.05
C PRO A 254 17.68 -5.26 -4.43
N ALA A 255 18.65 -4.64 -5.09
CA ALA A 255 18.62 -4.29 -6.51
C ALA A 255 18.97 -5.54 -7.33
N TYR A 256 17.95 -6.29 -7.73
CA TYR A 256 18.16 -7.48 -8.54
C TYR A 256 18.49 -7.10 -9.99
N MET A 257 19.67 -7.51 -10.46
CA MET A 257 20.20 -7.14 -11.77
C MET A 257 20.71 -8.36 -12.54
N ASN A 258 20.68 -8.28 -13.87
CA ASN A 258 21.23 -9.33 -14.72
C ASN A 258 22.76 -9.44 -14.51
N PRO A 259 23.34 -10.65 -14.42
CA PRO A 259 24.79 -10.82 -14.28
C PRO A 259 25.63 -10.16 -15.38
N MET A 260 25.10 -9.99 -16.60
CA MET A 260 25.79 -9.29 -17.69
C MET A 260 25.92 -7.80 -17.37
N ASP A 261 24.82 -7.14 -16.99
CA ASP A 261 24.81 -5.71 -16.63
C ASP A 261 25.74 -5.45 -15.43
N ILE A 262 25.73 -6.35 -14.43
CA ILE A 262 26.63 -6.30 -13.27
C ILE A 262 28.10 -6.30 -13.75
N ALA A 263 28.46 -7.19 -14.67
CA ALA A 263 29.82 -7.28 -15.19
C ALA A 263 30.21 -6.05 -16.04
N GLU A 264 29.30 -5.56 -16.89
CA GLU A 264 29.51 -4.38 -17.73
C GLU A 264 29.72 -3.10 -16.89
N LEU A 265 29.00 -2.99 -15.77
CA LEU A 265 29.13 -1.88 -14.81
C LEU A 265 30.32 -2.02 -13.85
N GLY A 266 31.07 -3.13 -13.91
CA GLY A 266 32.18 -3.41 -12.98
C GLY A 266 31.73 -3.60 -11.53
N LEU A 267 30.51 -4.09 -11.33
CA LEU A 267 29.89 -4.37 -10.04
C LEU A 267 30.09 -5.83 -9.61
N ALA A 268 29.86 -6.10 -8.34
CA ALA A 268 29.77 -7.43 -7.75
C ALA A 268 28.54 -7.56 -6.83
N ALA A 269 28.12 -8.79 -6.55
CA ALA A 269 27.07 -9.04 -5.56
C ALA A 269 27.45 -8.42 -4.20
N GLY A 270 26.51 -7.68 -3.59
CA GLY A 270 26.71 -7.00 -2.31
C GLY A 270 27.27 -5.57 -2.41
N ASP A 271 27.74 -5.14 -3.60
CA ASP A 271 28.12 -3.76 -3.84
C ASP A 271 26.93 -2.83 -3.62
N MET A 272 27.21 -1.61 -3.14
CA MET A 272 26.25 -0.54 -3.07
C MET A 272 26.18 0.20 -4.41
N VAL A 273 24.96 0.47 -4.86
CA VAL A 273 24.70 1.30 -6.03
C VAL A 273 23.76 2.45 -5.69
N GLU A 274 23.97 3.58 -6.35
CA GLU A 274 22.97 4.63 -6.46
C GLU A 274 22.16 4.38 -7.74
N ILE A 275 20.83 4.43 -7.60
CA ILE A 275 19.86 4.26 -8.67
C ILE A 275 19.12 5.59 -8.81
N GLU A 276 19.32 6.25 -9.94
CA GLU A 276 18.86 7.62 -10.20
C GLU A 276 17.81 7.62 -11.31
N SER A 277 16.69 8.31 -11.07
CA SER A 277 15.65 8.64 -12.04
C SER A 277 15.69 10.13 -12.35
N ALA A 278 14.85 10.61 -13.27
CA ALA A 278 14.66 12.05 -13.48
C ALA A 278 14.19 12.79 -12.20
N ARG A 279 13.53 12.08 -11.26
CA ARG A 279 12.94 12.66 -10.06
C ARG A 279 13.92 12.78 -8.89
N ALA A 280 14.63 11.69 -8.61
CA ALA A 280 15.48 11.53 -7.44
C ALA A 280 16.38 10.29 -7.57
N ALA A 281 17.21 10.06 -6.55
CA ALA A 281 18.02 8.87 -6.39
C ALA A 281 17.67 8.08 -5.11
N ILE A 282 17.92 6.77 -5.16
CA ILE A 282 17.88 5.84 -4.03
C ILE A 282 19.15 4.98 -4.02
N TYR A 283 19.36 4.26 -2.92
CA TYR A 283 20.45 3.29 -2.82
C TYR A 283 19.91 1.86 -2.92
N GLY A 284 20.77 0.92 -3.32
CA GLY A 284 20.42 -0.48 -3.40
C GLY A 284 21.64 -1.37 -3.27
N VAL A 285 21.46 -2.55 -2.68
CA VAL A 285 22.49 -3.59 -2.62
C VAL A 285 22.32 -4.49 -3.83
N VAL A 286 23.37 -4.62 -4.65
CA VAL A 286 23.35 -5.44 -5.88
C VAL A 286 23.15 -6.92 -5.53
N GLU A 287 22.16 -7.56 -6.14
CA GLU A 287 21.95 -9.00 -6.06
C GLU A 287 21.80 -9.57 -7.49
N PRO A 288 22.63 -10.53 -7.92
CA PRO A 288 22.50 -11.12 -9.25
C PRO A 288 21.20 -11.91 -9.40
N ALA A 289 20.55 -11.76 -10.55
CA ALA A 289 19.36 -12.51 -10.94
C ALA A 289 19.36 -12.76 -12.45
N ASP A 290 19.51 -14.01 -12.87
CA ASP A 290 19.55 -14.42 -14.28
C ASP A 290 18.16 -14.45 -14.93
N ASP A 291 17.10 -14.48 -14.12
CA ASP A 291 15.71 -14.35 -14.54
C ASP A 291 15.26 -12.89 -14.76
N VAL A 292 16.11 -11.92 -14.41
CA VAL A 292 15.92 -10.50 -14.73
C VAL A 292 16.56 -10.19 -16.08
N ARG A 293 15.80 -9.55 -16.98
CA ARG A 293 16.29 -9.14 -18.30
C ARG A 293 17.40 -8.10 -18.17
N SER A 294 18.42 -8.16 -19.04
CA SER A 294 19.41 -7.08 -19.17
C SER A 294 18.73 -5.73 -19.46
N GLY A 295 19.21 -4.66 -18.82
CA GLY A 295 18.60 -3.33 -18.83
C GLY A 295 17.42 -3.18 -17.86
N VAL A 296 17.20 -4.14 -16.95
CA VAL A 296 16.13 -4.09 -15.94
C VAL A 296 16.72 -4.28 -14.55
N ILE A 297 16.26 -3.46 -13.61
CA ILE A 297 16.50 -3.64 -12.17
C ILE A 297 15.17 -4.02 -11.53
N SER A 298 15.16 -5.05 -10.69
CA SER A 298 13.94 -5.47 -9.99
C SER A 298 14.10 -5.24 -8.50
N MET A 299 13.26 -4.39 -7.91
CA MET A 299 13.30 -4.06 -6.47
C MET A 299 11.91 -4.14 -5.85
N ALA A 300 11.84 -4.59 -4.59
CA ALA A 300 10.57 -4.63 -3.88
C ALA A 300 10.16 -3.23 -3.41
N HIS A 301 8.89 -2.89 -3.59
CA HIS A 301 8.31 -1.63 -3.08
C HIS A 301 7.91 -1.76 -1.59
N ALA A 302 7.52 -0.64 -0.97
CA ALA A 302 7.13 -0.58 0.45
C ALA A 302 8.27 -0.91 1.45
N TRP A 303 9.49 -0.59 1.04
CA TRP A 303 10.71 -0.62 1.86
C TRP A 303 11.22 0.81 2.11
N GLY A 304 12.27 0.91 2.92
CA GLY A 304 12.82 2.18 3.37
C GLY A 304 12.02 2.81 4.51
N ASP A 305 12.47 4.01 4.86
CA ASP A 305 11.93 4.89 5.87
C ASP A 305 12.01 6.34 5.34
N ALA A 306 11.96 7.36 6.20
CA ALA A 306 12.16 8.75 5.82
C ALA A 306 13.46 8.95 5.01
N PRO A 307 13.51 9.92 4.07
CA PRO A 307 14.73 10.20 3.28
C PRO A 307 15.99 10.49 4.10
N THR A 308 15.83 10.93 5.34
CA THR A 308 16.93 11.15 6.29
C THR A 308 17.62 9.85 6.76
N GLU A 309 17.04 8.69 6.50
CA GLU A 309 17.53 7.38 6.96
C GLU A 309 18.33 6.60 5.90
N ASP A 310 18.69 7.22 4.77
CA ASP A 310 19.37 6.55 3.64
C ASP A 310 20.70 5.86 4.02
N ALA A 311 21.39 6.33 5.07
CA ALA A 311 22.57 5.69 5.63
C ALA A 311 22.32 4.25 6.12
N ARG A 312 21.06 3.88 6.35
CA ARG A 312 20.63 2.58 6.87
C ARG A 312 20.00 1.70 5.79
N VAL A 313 20.26 1.94 4.50
CA VAL A 313 19.69 1.16 3.39
C VAL A 313 19.89 -0.36 3.53
N ARG A 314 21.02 -0.82 4.09
CA ARG A 314 21.27 -2.25 4.33
C ARG A 314 20.28 -2.89 5.32
N GLU A 315 19.77 -2.09 6.25
CA GLU A 315 18.81 -2.50 7.28
C GLU A 315 17.36 -2.25 6.84
N LEU A 316 17.07 -1.03 6.40
CA LEU A 316 15.70 -0.55 6.15
C LEU A 316 15.25 -0.76 4.70
N GLY A 317 16.19 -0.95 3.78
CA GLY A 317 15.98 -0.83 2.34
C GLY A 317 15.77 0.62 1.89
N SER A 318 15.38 0.78 0.64
CA SER A 318 15.03 2.06 0.02
C SER A 318 13.61 2.05 -0.53
N ASN A 319 12.98 3.22 -0.56
CA ASN A 319 11.65 3.39 -1.11
C ASN A 319 11.74 3.64 -2.63
N THR A 320 11.32 2.67 -3.43
CA THR A 320 11.30 2.79 -4.91
C THR A 320 10.35 3.88 -5.41
N GLY A 321 9.30 4.21 -4.65
CA GLY A 321 8.39 5.32 -4.94
C GLY A 321 9.06 6.68 -4.92
N ARG A 322 10.26 6.83 -4.33
CA ARG A 322 11.07 8.06 -4.43
C ARG A 322 11.48 8.37 -5.87
N LEU A 323 11.58 7.36 -6.73
CA LEU A 323 11.94 7.50 -8.14
C LEU A 323 10.76 7.89 -9.04
N SER A 324 9.53 7.82 -8.52
CA SER A 324 8.32 8.21 -9.26
C SER A 324 8.03 9.69 -9.08
N ASP A 325 7.73 10.39 -10.18
CA ASP A 325 7.21 11.74 -10.17
C ASP A 325 5.68 11.73 -10.34
N THR A 326 4.98 12.32 -9.38
CA THR A 326 3.50 12.41 -9.41
C THR A 326 2.98 13.55 -10.29
N GLN A 327 3.85 14.44 -10.77
CA GLN A 327 3.49 15.66 -11.48
C GLN A 327 3.76 15.58 -13.00
N THR A 328 4.61 14.65 -13.45
CA THR A 328 4.99 14.56 -14.87
C THR A 328 4.54 13.29 -15.56
N ASP A 329 4.56 12.15 -14.85
CA ASP A 329 4.40 10.83 -15.45
C ASP A 329 3.21 10.11 -14.81
N TYR A 330 1.99 10.50 -15.20
CA TYR A 330 0.75 9.91 -14.71
C TYR A 330 -0.29 9.72 -15.80
N ASP A 331 -1.16 8.73 -15.58
CA ASP A 331 -2.35 8.47 -16.38
C ASP A 331 -3.33 9.66 -16.24
N PRO A 332 -3.66 10.38 -17.33
CA PRO A 332 -4.49 11.59 -17.26
C PRO A 332 -5.95 11.32 -16.89
N ILE A 333 -6.40 10.07 -16.94
CA ILE A 333 -7.76 9.65 -16.59
C ILE A 333 -7.82 9.28 -15.11
N THR A 334 -6.86 8.49 -14.62
CA THR A 334 -6.90 7.92 -13.26
C THR A 334 -6.06 8.71 -12.25
N GLY A 335 -5.10 9.51 -12.72
CA GLY A 335 -4.10 10.21 -11.90
C GLY A 335 -3.07 9.28 -11.26
N ILE A 336 -2.94 8.04 -11.75
CA ILE A 336 -1.97 7.07 -11.24
C ILE A 336 -0.62 7.31 -11.90
N PRO A 337 0.47 7.53 -11.14
CA PRO A 337 1.79 7.76 -11.71
C PRO A 337 2.46 6.46 -12.14
N VAL A 338 3.53 6.58 -12.93
CA VAL A 338 4.43 5.48 -13.25
C VAL A 338 5.16 5.01 -11.99
N MET A 339 4.77 3.85 -11.47
CA MET A 339 5.33 3.24 -10.25
C MET A 339 6.10 1.94 -10.52
N SER A 340 6.26 1.59 -11.80
CA SER A 340 7.06 0.45 -12.27
C SER A 340 7.54 0.73 -13.68
N ALA A 341 8.62 0.05 -14.08
CA ALA A 341 9.35 0.34 -15.31
C ALA A 341 9.83 1.81 -15.36
N ILE A 342 10.27 2.33 -14.21
CA ILE A 342 10.77 3.71 -14.06
C ILE A 342 12.14 3.80 -14.74
N PRO A 343 12.39 4.75 -15.67
CA PRO A 343 13.69 4.92 -16.29
C PRO A 343 14.75 5.33 -15.25
N VAL A 344 15.87 4.62 -15.21
CA VAL A 344 16.94 4.86 -14.24
C VAL A 344 18.33 4.65 -14.82
N ASN A 345 19.31 5.29 -14.18
CA ASN A 345 20.73 5.02 -14.31
C ASN A 345 21.29 4.44 -13.00
N VAL A 346 22.36 3.67 -13.12
CA VAL A 346 22.99 2.96 -12.00
C VAL A 346 24.47 3.28 -11.97
N ARG A 347 24.98 3.60 -10.79
CA ARG A 347 26.42 3.77 -10.58
C ARG A 347 26.87 3.16 -9.26
N LYS A 348 28.10 2.64 -9.25
CA LYS A 348 28.75 2.16 -8.02
C LYS A 348 28.99 3.34 -7.07
N VAL A 349 28.72 3.12 -5.80
CA VAL A 349 29.00 4.07 -4.71
C VAL A 349 29.58 3.33 -3.50
N GLU A 350 30.17 4.07 -2.57
CA GLU A 350 30.43 3.56 -1.23
C GLU A 350 29.13 3.55 -0.41
N ASP A 351 29.12 2.80 0.70
CA ASP A 351 27.97 2.82 1.60
C ASP A 351 27.70 4.25 2.09
N PRO A 352 26.45 4.72 2.07
CA PRO A 352 26.13 6.08 2.52
C PRO A 352 26.48 6.27 3.99
N ALA A 353 27.23 7.34 4.30
CA ALA A 353 27.58 7.67 5.66
C ALA A 353 26.34 8.17 6.45
N PRO A 354 26.27 7.94 7.77
CA PRO A 354 25.25 8.53 8.62
C PRO A 354 25.26 10.06 8.46
N VAL A 355 24.08 10.66 8.24
CA VAL A 355 23.93 12.10 8.34
C VAL A 355 24.15 12.46 9.81
N SER A 356 25.21 13.20 10.11
CA SER A 356 25.45 13.71 11.46
C SER A 356 24.26 14.58 11.86
N ALA A 357 23.53 14.20 12.91
CA ALA A 357 22.44 14.99 13.46
C ALA A 357 22.94 16.41 13.79
N GLY A 358 22.41 17.39 13.07
CA GLY A 358 22.69 18.82 13.26
C GLY A 358 21.82 19.45 14.33
#